data_AF-X1DFK5-F1
#
_entry.id   AF-X1DFK5-F1
#
_cell.length_a   1.000
_cell.length_b   1.000
_cell.length_c   1.000
_cell.angle_alpha   90.00
_cell.angle_beta   90.00
_cell.angle_gamma   90.00
#
_symmetry.space_group_name_H-M   'P 1'
#
loop_
_entity.id
_entity.type
_entity.pdbx_description
1 polymer ?
#
loop_
_entity_poly.entity_id
_entity_poly.type
_entity_poly.pdbx_seq_one_letter_code
_entity_poly.pdbx_strand_id
1 'polypeptide(L)'
;MSRKQKTLFRVLLFAFVAIYCTTTASNDQPIEHTSSDFPNWIAKEKIRAGYLYAKDDTKYAALMWSHGLNTVIVKGEFQYKERFADTLEDCRQWARASKQEKLHVFIAYNWQPAPYTLQA
;
A
#
# COMPACT_ATOMS: atom_id res chain seq x y z
N MET A 1 -20.80 -36.55 -37.24
CA MET A 1 -20.32 -36.60 -35.84
C MET A 1 -21.47 -36.97 -34.91
N SER A 2 -21.38 -38.12 -34.25
CA SER A 2 -22.43 -38.70 -33.40
C SER A 2 -22.71 -37.84 -32.16
N ARG A 3 -23.92 -37.93 -31.60
CA ARG A 3 -24.33 -37.21 -30.37
C ARG A 3 -23.35 -37.46 -29.22
N LYS A 4 -22.83 -38.69 -29.11
CA LYS A 4 -21.81 -39.09 -28.12
C LYS A 4 -20.47 -38.38 -28.34
N GLN A 5 -20.04 -38.21 -29.59
CA GLN A 5 -18.79 -37.50 -29.93
C GLN A 5 -18.90 -36.00 -29.61
N LYS A 6 -20.07 -35.39 -29.83
CA LYS A 6 -20.31 -33.98 -29.47
C LYS A 6 -20.25 -33.75 -27.96
N THR A 7 -20.80 -34.67 -27.17
CA THR A 7 -20.71 -34.60 -25.70
C THR A 7 -19.28 -34.77 -25.21
N LEU A 8 -18.56 -35.76 -25.73
CA LEU A 8 -17.15 -35.99 -25.36
C LEU A 8 -16.27 -34.78 -25.68
N PHE A 9 -16.44 -34.19 -26.87
CA PHE A 9 -15.69 -32.99 -27.27
C PHE A 9 -15.97 -31.79 -26.36
N ARG A 10 -17.23 -31.58 -25.95
CA ARG A 10 -17.60 -30.50 -25.01
C ARG A 10 -17.02 -30.69 -23.62
N VAL A 11 -16.97 -31.93 -23.12
CA VAL A 11 -16.35 -32.25 -21.82
C VAL A 11 -14.84 -32.01 -21.88
N LEU A 12 -14.18 -32.46 -22.94
CA LEU A 12 -12.74 -32.23 -23.14
C LEU A 12 -12.41 -30.74 -23.28
N LEU A 13 -13.22 -29.99 -24.03
CA LEU A 13 -13.05 -28.55 -24.18
C LEU A 13 -13.23 -27.81 -22.84
N PHE A 14 -14.25 -28.18 -22.06
CA PHE A 14 -14.48 -27.60 -20.75
C PHE A 14 -13.32 -27.90 -19.79
N ALA A 15 -12.81 -29.13 -19.77
CA ALA A 15 -11.63 -29.49 -18.97
C ALA A 15 -10.39 -28.69 -19.40
N PHE A 16 -10.17 -28.52 -20.70
CA PHE A 16 -9.04 -27.72 -21.22
C PHE A 16 -9.17 -26.24 -20.84
N VAL A 17 -10.36 -25.65 -20.95
CA VAL A 17 -10.62 -24.26 -20.55
C VAL A 17 -10.46 -24.09 -19.04
N ALA A 18 -10.96 -25.03 -18.22
CA ALA A 18 -10.80 -24.98 -16.77
C ALA A 18 -9.32 -25.03 -16.36
N ILE A 19 -8.53 -25.94 -16.95
CA ILE A 19 -7.09 -26.05 -16.68
C ILE A 19 -6.35 -24.79 -17.17
N TYR A 20 -6.67 -24.27 -18.36
CA TYR A 20 -6.04 -23.07 -18.91
C TYR A 20 -6.34 -21.80 -18.08
N CYS A 21 -7.58 -21.67 -17.57
CA CYS A 21 -7.96 -20.57 -16.68
C CYS A 21 -7.31 -20.69 -15.30
N THR A 22 -7.11 -21.89 -14.75
CA THR A 22 -6.42 -22.05 -13.46
C THR A 22 -4.91 -21.88 -13.57
N THR A 23 -4.29 -22.26 -14.69
CA THR A 23 -2.84 -22.04 -14.89
C THR A 23 -2.51 -20.57 -15.15
N THR A 24 -3.37 -19.81 -15.84
CA THR A 24 -3.16 -18.37 -16.05
C THR A 24 -3.44 -17.54 -14.79
N ALA A 25 -4.31 -17.99 -13.90
CA ALA A 25 -4.50 -17.41 -12.57
C ALA A 25 -3.35 -17.74 -11.58
N SER A 26 -2.50 -18.71 -11.89
CA SER A 26 -1.36 -19.16 -11.07
C SER A 26 0.00 -18.61 -11.56
N ASN A 27 0.01 -17.64 -12.47
CA ASN A 27 1.22 -16.88 -12.80
C ASN A 27 1.61 -15.86 -11.70
N ASP A 28 1.11 -16.05 -10.48
CA ASP A 28 1.83 -15.66 -9.28
C ASP A 28 3.18 -16.37 -9.35
N GLN A 29 4.18 -15.66 -9.86
CA GLN A 29 5.55 -16.03 -9.56
C GLN A 29 5.58 -16.26 -8.05
N PRO A 30 6.09 -17.42 -7.57
CA PRO A 30 6.28 -17.59 -6.14
C PRO A 30 7.06 -16.36 -5.70
N ILE A 31 6.44 -15.52 -4.87
CA ILE A 31 7.08 -14.36 -4.28
C ILE A 31 8.37 -14.95 -3.75
N GLU A 32 9.50 -14.61 -4.39
CA GLU A 32 10.80 -14.97 -3.85
C GLU A 32 10.69 -14.55 -2.39
N HIS A 33 10.86 -15.51 -1.49
CA HIS A 33 11.05 -15.23 -0.08
C HIS A 33 12.36 -14.42 0.02
N THR A 34 12.34 -13.17 -0.45
CA THR A 34 12.99 -12.08 0.23
C THR A 34 12.62 -12.32 1.67
N SER A 35 13.64 -12.51 2.53
CA SER A 35 13.40 -12.42 3.94
C SER A 35 12.69 -11.08 4.11
N SER A 36 11.38 -11.14 4.28
CA SER A 36 10.61 -10.04 4.79
C SER A 36 11.09 -9.96 6.23
N ASP A 37 12.29 -9.41 6.41
CA ASP A 37 12.78 -8.87 7.65
C ASP A 37 11.87 -7.68 7.92
N PHE A 38 10.63 -8.01 8.29
CA PHE A 38 9.71 -7.08 8.86
C PHE A 38 10.51 -6.42 9.96
N PRO A 39 10.75 -5.10 9.90
CA PRO A 39 11.86 -4.50 10.62
C PRO A 39 11.83 -4.95 12.08
N ASN A 40 12.88 -5.66 12.54
CA ASN A 40 12.88 -6.35 13.84
C ASN A 40 12.54 -5.41 15.01
N TRP A 41 12.72 -4.10 14.83
CA TRP A 41 12.30 -3.07 15.78
C TRP A 41 10.78 -3.04 16.02
N ILE A 42 9.93 -3.32 15.03
CA ILE A 42 8.47 -3.29 15.21
C ILE A 42 8.03 -4.39 16.18
N ALA A 43 8.55 -5.60 16.00
CA ALA A 43 8.26 -6.73 16.89
C ALA A 43 8.77 -6.47 18.32
N LYS A 44 9.91 -5.79 18.45
CA LYS A 44 10.56 -5.49 19.73
C LYS A 44 9.91 -4.32 20.48
N GLU A 45 9.63 -3.23 19.79
CA GLU A 45 9.29 -1.94 20.40
C GLU A 45 7.78 -1.63 20.36
N LYS A 46 7.03 -2.36 19.52
CA LYS A 46 5.64 -2.10 19.12
C LYS A 46 5.47 -0.72 18.48
N ILE A 47 4.43 -0.56 17.66
CA ILE A 47 4.13 0.74 17.05
C ILE A 47 3.27 1.57 18.00
N ARG A 48 3.73 2.77 18.33
CA ARG A 48 2.94 3.84 18.96
C ARG A 48 2.94 5.01 17.99
N ALA A 49 1.89 5.11 17.19
CA ALA A 49 1.82 6.05 16.08
C ALA A 49 0.82 7.17 16.34
N GLY A 50 1.17 8.37 15.89
CA GLY A 50 0.20 9.42 15.62
C GLY A 50 0.01 9.59 14.11
N TYR A 51 -1.05 10.30 13.76
CA TYR A 51 -1.47 10.49 12.39
C TYR A 51 -1.61 11.97 12.07
N LEU A 52 -1.00 12.42 10.98
CA LEU A 52 -1.02 13.81 10.52
C LEU A 52 -1.13 13.86 9.00
N TYR A 53 -1.50 15.03 8.47
CA TYR A 53 -1.43 15.31 7.05
C TYR A 53 -0.03 15.82 6.69
N ALA A 54 0.40 15.58 5.45
CA ALA A 54 1.71 16.05 4.97
C ALA A 54 1.89 17.57 5.15
N LYS A 55 0.82 18.34 4.92
CA LYS A 55 0.79 19.81 5.09
C LYS A 55 0.87 20.30 6.53
N ASP A 56 0.75 19.41 7.53
CA ASP A 56 0.83 19.81 8.93
C ASP A 56 2.27 20.17 9.30
N ASP A 57 2.42 21.09 10.25
CA ASP A 57 3.72 21.63 10.67
C ASP A 57 4.61 20.54 11.29
N THR A 58 5.82 20.37 10.75
CA THR A 58 6.77 19.33 11.18
C THR A 58 7.27 19.53 12.61
N LYS A 59 7.05 20.69 13.25
CA LYS A 59 7.32 20.90 14.68
C LYS A 59 6.57 19.91 15.58
N TYR A 60 5.48 19.31 15.11
CA TYR A 60 4.76 18.30 15.87
C TYR A 60 5.55 17.00 16.04
N ALA A 61 6.63 16.76 15.29
CA ALA A 61 7.50 15.60 15.50
C ALA A 61 8.06 15.54 16.95
N ALA A 62 8.56 16.67 17.47
CA ALA A 62 9.08 16.74 18.85
C ALA A 62 7.96 16.51 19.87
N LEU A 63 6.76 17.05 19.62
CA LEU A 63 5.59 16.84 20.46
C LEU A 63 5.22 15.34 20.50
N MET A 64 5.16 14.68 19.35
CA MET A 64 4.85 13.26 19.24
C MET A 64 5.83 12.40 20.02
N TRP A 65 7.13 12.66 19.89
CA TRP A 65 8.17 11.99 20.67
C TRP A 65 7.99 12.21 22.18
N SER A 66 7.68 13.45 22.60
CA SER A 66 7.45 13.78 24.02
C SER A 66 6.25 13.05 24.62
N HIS A 67 5.26 12.66 23.80
CA HIS A 67 4.13 11.82 24.18
C HIS A 67 4.40 10.31 24.11
N GLY A 68 5.66 9.91 23.88
CA GLY A 68 6.08 8.50 23.85
C GLY A 68 5.73 7.76 22.57
N LEU A 69 5.35 8.48 21.50
CA LEU A 69 5.19 7.90 20.17
C LEU A 69 6.56 7.59 19.57
N ASN A 70 6.66 6.51 18.80
CA ASN A 70 7.88 6.14 18.08
C ASN A 70 7.69 6.14 16.56
N THR A 71 6.47 6.43 16.09
CA THR A 71 6.12 6.41 14.68
C THR A 71 5.19 7.58 14.35
N VAL A 72 5.34 8.15 13.16
CA VAL A 72 4.36 9.07 12.57
C VAL A 72 3.85 8.50 11.25
N ILE A 73 2.53 8.50 11.08
CA ILE A 73 1.86 8.20 9.82
C ILE A 73 1.47 9.53 9.18
N VAL A 74 2.01 9.80 8.00
CA VAL A 74 1.81 11.06 7.29
C VAL A 74 0.97 10.80 6.04
N LYS A 75 -0.22 11.38 5.97
CA LYS A 75 -1.09 11.28 4.79
C LYS A 75 -0.76 12.38 3.78
N GLY A 76 -0.31 11.97 2.59
CA GLY A 76 -0.18 12.86 1.44
C GLY A 76 -1.47 12.99 0.63
N GLU A 77 -1.73 14.18 0.09
CA GLU A 77 -2.86 14.48 -0.80
C GLU A 77 -2.48 14.26 -2.29
N PHE A 78 -2.07 13.04 -2.62
CA PHE A 78 -1.57 12.70 -3.96
C PHE A 78 -2.66 12.66 -5.06
N GLN A 79 -3.94 12.80 -4.72
CA GLN A 79 -5.03 12.79 -5.71
C GLN A 79 -5.09 14.04 -6.60
N TYR A 80 -4.46 15.15 -6.20
CA TYR A 80 -4.45 16.40 -6.96
C TYR A 80 -3.14 16.54 -7.71
N LYS A 81 -3.18 16.41 -9.03
CA LYS A 81 -1.99 16.45 -9.89
C LYS A 81 -1.22 17.76 -9.73
N GLU A 82 -1.92 18.89 -9.53
CA GLU A 82 -1.27 20.20 -9.37
C GLU A 82 -0.48 20.30 -8.06
N ARG A 83 -0.84 19.51 -7.04
CA ARG A 83 -0.23 19.54 -5.70
C ARG A 83 0.74 18.39 -5.44
N PHE A 84 0.98 17.54 -6.43
CA PHE A 84 1.79 16.34 -6.26
C PHE A 84 3.23 16.67 -5.83
N ALA A 85 3.84 17.69 -6.46
CA ALA A 85 5.20 18.12 -6.13
C ALA A 85 5.29 18.69 -4.71
N ASP A 86 4.34 19.55 -4.33
CA ASP A 86 4.27 20.14 -2.99
C ASP A 86 4.06 19.05 -1.92
N THR A 87 3.15 18.11 -2.16
CA THR A 87 2.89 16.97 -1.26
C THR A 87 4.12 16.09 -1.08
N LEU A 88 4.91 15.87 -2.15
CA LEU A 88 6.17 15.15 -2.04
C LEU A 88 7.20 15.91 -1.21
N GLU A 89 7.29 17.23 -1.36
CA GLU A 89 8.21 18.04 -0.56
C GLU A 89 7.80 18.05 0.92
N ASP A 90 6.52 18.20 1.21
CA ASP A 90 5.97 18.08 2.57
C ASP A 90 6.32 16.71 3.19
N CYS A 91 6.16 15.61 2.44
CA CYS A 91 6.54 14.27 2.90
C CYS A 91 8.06 14.16 3.17
N ARG A 92 8.91 14.82 2.36
CA ARG A 92 10.37 14.87 2.61
C ARG A 92 10.70 15.65 3.87
N GLN A 93 10.01 16.77 4.13
CA GLN A 93 10.20 17.53 5.36
C GLN A 93 9.83 16.68 6.58
N TRP A 94 8.72 15.95 6.52
CA TRP A 94 8.35 14.98 7.55
C TRP A 94 9.39 13.89 7.77
N ALA A 95 9.98 13.34 6.71
CA ALA A 95 11.05 12.35 6.83
C ALA A 95 12.30 12.92 7.52
N ARG A 96 12.67 14.19 7.23
CA ARG A 96 13.80 14.87 7.88
C ARG A 96 13.53 15.12 9.37
N ALA A 97 12.36 15.67 9.70
CA ALA A 97 11.97 15.96 11.09
C ALA A 97 11.86 14.68 11.92
N SER A 98 11.22 13.64 11.38
CA SER A 98 11.09 12.34 12.05
C SER A 98 12.45 11.73 12.38
N LYS A 99 13.41 11.83 11.46
CA LYS A 99 14.79 11.35 11.70
C LYS A 99 15.48 12.10 12.84
N GLN A 100 15.28 13.42 12.94
CA GLN A 100 15.85 14.23 14.02
C GLN A 100 15.28 13.84 15.39
N GLU A 101 13.97 13.56 15.43
CA GLU A 101 13.24 13.20 16.66
C GLU A 101 13.20 11.69 16.94
N LYS A 102 13.97 10.88 16.20
CA LYS A 102 14.03 9.41 16.33
C LYS A 102 12.67 8.71 16.14
N LEU A 103 11.79 9.31 15.34
CA LEU A 103 10.53 8.70 14.91
C LEU A 103 10.73 7.91 13.62
N HIS A 104 10.07 6.75 13.52
CA HIS A 104 9.82 6.09 12.25
C HIS A 104 8.73 6.84 11.47
N VAL A 105 8.83 6.87 10.14
CA VAL A 105 7.85 7.54 9.28
C VAL A 105 7.21 6.55 8.32
N PHE A 106 5.89 6.57 8.25
CA PHE A 106 5.12 5.87 7.22
C PHE A 106 4.34 6.89 6.40
N ILE A 107 4.59 6.93 5.09
CA ILE A 107 3.85 7.78 4.16
C ILE A 107 2.63 7.01 3.68
N ALA A 108 1.45 7.50 4.01
CA ALA A 108 0.17 6.94 3.60
C ALA A 108 -0.39 7.71 2.40
N TYR A 109 -0.92 6.98 1.43
CA TYR A 109 -1.63 7.53 0.29
C TYR A 109 -2.87 6.68 -0.01
N ASN A 110 -3.90 7.30 -0.57
CA ASN A 110 -5.08 6.57 -1.01
C ASN A 110 -4.75 5.82 -2.31
N TRP A 111 -4.88 4.49 -2.30
CA TRP A 111 -4.67 3.67 -3.50
C TRP A 111 -5.88 3.68 -4.44
N GLN A 112 -7.08 3.92 -3.90
CA GLN A 112 -8.28 4.19 -4.70
C GLN A 112 -8.39 5.69 -4.97
N PRO A 113 -8.63 6.12 -6.22
CA PRO A 113 -9.04 7.48 -6.47
C PRO A 113 -10.32 7.73 -5.67
N ALA A 114 -10.40 8.88 -4.99
CA ALA A 114 -11.65 9.29 -4.37
C ALA A 114 -12.75 9.22 -5.42
N PRO A 115 -13.93 8.66 -5.12
CA PRO A 115 -15.02 8.68 -6.09
C PRO A 115 -15.18 10.13 -6.54
N TYR A 116 -15.21 10.36 -7.85
CA TYR A 116 -15.51 11.66 -8.42
C TYR A 116 -16.91 12.04 -7.95
N THR A 117 -17.05 12.62 -6.77
CA THR A 117 -18.20 13.41 -6.42
C THR A 117 -18.11 14.61 -7.34
N LEU A 118 -18.82 14.50 -8.47
CA LEU A 118 -19.25 15.65 -9.25
C LEU A 118 -19.73 16.70 -8.24
N GLN A 119 -18.97 17.78 -8.11
CA GLN A 119 -19.42 18.93 -7.35
C GLN A 119 -20.72 19.39 -8.01
N ALA A 120 -21.82 19.34 -7.25
CA ALA A 120 -23.09 19.94 -7.61
C ALA A 120 -23.03 21.46 -7.42
#